data_AF-F8ND01-F1
#
_entry.id   AF-F8ND01-F1
#
_cell.length_a   1.000
_cell.length_b   1.000
_cell.length_c   1.000
_cell.angle_alpha   90.00
_cell.angle_beta   90.00
_cell.angle_gamma   90.00
#
_symmetry.space_group_name_H-M   'P 1'
#
loop_
_entity.id
_entity.type
_entity.pdbx_description
1 polymer ?
#
loop_
_entity_poly.entity_id
_entity_poly.type
_entity_poly.pdbx_seq_one_letter_code
_entity_poly.pdbx_strand_id
1 'polypeptide(L)'
;MARRHATEDYMEKLKAVQALELKLTIDKQWTPEGAESQSTTRIIAMRDYQRALDHLEGLIVVRIFELSKMNRSQTGYALRKHIGKALQARSATIRTALERYNAAAKALSPPRQTLEWKEVVNYTFLSEFNLLRDT
;
A
#
# COMPACT_ATOMS: atom_id res chain seq x y z
N MET A 1 -16.92 -7.35 -38.27
CA MET A 1 -15.48 -7.43 -38.56
C MET A 1 -14.61 -7.29 -37.29
N ALA A 2 -14.89 -6.36 -36.38
CA ALA A 2 -14.07 -6.14 -35.17
C ALA A 2 -13.86 -7.38 -34.25
N ARG A 3 -14.88 -8.23 -34.06
CA ARG A 3 -14.74 -9.46 -33.24
C ARG A 3 -13.79 -10.50 -33.83
N ARG A 4 -13.70 -10.60 -35.16
CA ARG A 4 -12.78 -11.55 -35.83
C ARG A 4 -11.33 -11.10 -35.70
N HIS A 5 -11.08 -9.81 -35.93
CA HIS A 5 -9.77 -9.22 -35.68
C HIS A 5 -9.31 -9.39 -34.23
N ALA A 6 -10.18 -9.13 -33.25
CA ALA A 6 -9.82 -9.32 -31.84
C ALA A 6 -9.45 -10.77 -31.49
N THR A 7 -10.12 -11.76 -32.11
CA THR A 7 -9.79 -13.17 -31.92
C THR A 7 -8.49 -13.57 -32.63
N GLU A 8 -8.24 -13.03 -33.82
CA GLU A 8 -7.00 -13.27 -34.57
C GLU A 8 -5.79 -12.70 -33.83
N ASP A 9 -5.88 -11.45 -33.35
CA ASP A 9 -4.85 -10.80 -32.53
C ASP A 9 -4.59 -11.58 -31.23
N TYR A 10 -5.64 -12.11 -30.60
CA TYR A 10 -5.52 -12.94 -29.39
C TYR A 10 -4.77 -14.25 -29.69
N MET A 11 -5.11 -14.93 -30.79
CA MET A 11 -4.44 -16.17 -31.20
C MET A 11 -2.96 -15.94 -31.54
N GLU A 12 -2.64 -14.82 -32.18
CA GLU A 12 -1.24 -14.45 -32.48
C GLU A 12 -0.43 -14.26 -31.19
N LYS A 13 -0.98 -13.51 -30.22
CA LYS A 13 -0.36 -13.32 -28.90
C LYS A 13 -0.21 -14.64 -28.15
N LEU A 14 -1.22 -15.51 -28.20
CA LEU A 14 -1.18 -16.81 -27.55
C LEU A 14 -0.04 -17.70 -28.09
N LYS A 15 0.15 -17.72 -29.41
CA LYS A 15 1.27 -18.46 -30.04
C LYS A 15 2.63 -17.92 -29.60
N ALA A 16 2.78 -16.60 -29.49
CA ALA A 16 4.01 -15.98 -29.01
C ALA A 16 4.32 -16.37 -27.55
N VAL A 17 3.30 -16.41 -26.69
CA VAL A 17 3.43 -16.86 -25.30
C VAL A 17 3.85 -18.33 -25.24
N GLN A 18 3.17 -19.22 -25.96
CA GLN A 18 3.51 -20.66 -25.99
C GLN A 18 4.95 -20.92 -26.47
N ALA A 19 5.41 -20.17 -27.48
CA ALA A 19 6.79 -20.28 -27.97
C ALA A 19 7.82 -19.84 -26.91
N LEU A 20 7.49 -18.85 -26.08
CA LEU A 20 8.34 -18.41 -24.97
C LEU A 20 8.31 -19.40 -23.81
N GLU A 21 7.15 -19.94 -23.46
CA GLU A 21 6.99 -20.95 -22.41
C GLU A 21 7.84 -22.20 -22.71
N LEU A 22 7.84 -22.66 -23.98
CA LEU A 22 8.70 -23.75 -24.44
C LEU A 22 10.19 -23.43 -24.29
N LYS A 23 10.62 -22.22 -24.68
CA LYS A 23 12.02 -21.78 -24.53
C LYS A 23 12.46 -21.69 -23.07
N LEU A 24 11.54 -21.36 -22.18
CA LEU A 24 11.77 -21.22 -20.75
C LEU A 24 11.57 -22.52 -19.98
N THR A 25 11.21 -23.61 -20.66
CA THR A 25 10.97 -24.93 -20.05
C THR A 25 9.87 -24.88 -18.98
N ILE A 26 8.83 -24.06 -19.20
CA ILE A 26 7.69 -23.94 -18.29
C ILE A 26 6.75 -25.12 -18.57
N ASP A 27 6.75 -26.10 -17.66
CA ASP A 27 5.97 -27.34 -17.79
C ASP A 27 4.46 -27.12 -17.55
N LYS A 28 4.10 -26.25 -16.60
CA LYS A 28 2.70 -25.95 -16.26
C LYS A 28 2.47 -24.46 -16.09
N GLN A 29 1.56 -23.92 -16.91
CA GLN A 29 1.10 -22.55 -16.75
C GLN A 29 0.32 -22.39 -15.45
N TRP A 30 0.50 -21.25 -14.78
CA TRP A 30 -0.23 -20.96 -13.55
C TRP A 30 -1.71 -20.76 -13.85
N THR A 31 -2.53 -21.64 -13.30
CA THR A 31 -3.98 -21.45 -13.31
C THR A 31 -4.41 -20.60 -12.11
N PRO A 32 -5.47 -19.78 -12.23
CA PRO A 32 -6.00 -19.00 -11.12
C PRO A 32 -6.33 -19.87 -9.89
N GLU A 33 -6.75 -21.11 -10.10
CA GLU A 33 -7.08 -22.07 -9.05
C GLU A 33 -5.85 -22.82 -8.51
N GLY A 34 -4.68 -22.68 -9.14
CA GLY A 34 -3.46 -23.36 -8.73
C GLY A 34 -2.99 -22.93 -7.34
N ALA A 35 -2.50 -23.89 -6.54
CA ALA A 35 -2.01 -23.62 -5.19
C ALA A 35 -0.90 -22.54 -5.17
N GLU A 36 -0.03 -22.55 -6.17
CA GLU A 36 1.04 -21.57 -6.32
C GLU A 36 0.50 -20.15 -6.59
N SER A 37 -0.53 -20.02 -7.43
CA SER A 37 -1.23 -18.76 -7.71
C SER A 37 -1.89 -18.19 -6.46
N GLN A 38 -2.60 -19.04 -5.71
CA GLN A 38 -3.23 -18.63 -4.45
C GLN A 38 -2.19 -18.22 -3.40
N SER A 39 -1.09 -18.96 -3.28
CA SER A 39 -0.01 -18.63 -2.34
C SER A 39 0.63 -17.28 -2.67
N THR A 40 0.87 -17.01 -3.96
CA THR A 40 1.45 -15.76 -4.42
C THR A 40 0.50 -14.60 -4.25
N THR A 41 -0.80 -14.81 -4.47
CA THR A 41 -1.83 -13.79 -4.21
C THR A 41 -1.84 -13.38 -2.75
N ARG A 42 -1.69 -14.35 -1.83
CA ARG A 42 -1.55 -14.07 -0.38
C ARG A 42 -0.28 -13.29 -0.06
N ILE A 43 0.85 -13.65 -0.67
CA ILE A 43 2.13 -12.93 -0.48
C ILE A 43 2.03 -11.48 -0.99
N ILE A 44 1.39 -11.27 -2.15
CA ILE A 44 1.18 -9.93 -2.71
C ILE A 44 0.29 -9.11 -1.78
N ALA A 45 -0.84 -9.67 -1.33
CA ALA A 45 -1.74 -8.98 -0.41
C ALA A 45 -1.04 -8.61 0.91
N MET A 46 -0.21 -9.51 1.45
CA MET A 46 0.62 -9.24 2.63
C MET A 46 1.58 -8.08 2.40
N ARG A 47 2.26 -8.07 1.25
CA ARG A 47 3.19 -7.00 0.89
C ARG A 47 2.50 -5.65 0.73
N ASP A 48 1.30 -5.64 0.16
CA ASP A 48 0.52 -4.41 0.00
C ASP A 48 0.05 -3.88 1.35
N TYR A 49 -0.34 -4.76 2.28
CA TYR A 49 -0.61 -4.40 3.67
C TYR A 49 0.62 -3.78 4.35
N GLN A 50 1.79 -4.43 4.27
CA GLN A 50 3.02 -3.93 4.90
C GLN A 50 3.44 -2.58 4.33
N ARG A 51 3.37 -2.40 3.01
CA ARG A 51 3.66 -1.10 2.37
C ARG A 51 2.68 -0.01 2.81
N ALA A 52 1.40 -0.33 2.95
CA ALA A 52 0.41 0.63 3.42
C ALA A 52 0.68 1.03 4.88
N LEU A 53 1.09 0.06 5.72
CA LEU A 53 1.50 0.28 7.10
C LEU A 53 2.74 1.18 7.19
N ASP A 54 3.83 0.83 6.51
CA ASP A 54 5.08 1.60 6.48
C ASP A 54 4.86 3.04 5.99
N HIS A 55 4.00 3.20 4.97
CA HIS A 55 3.67 4.52 4.44
C HIS A 55 2.89 5.37 5.45
N LEU A 56 1.92 4.77 6.14
CA LEU A 56 1.17 5.44 7.20
C LEU A 56 2.10 5.84 8.35
N GLU A 57 2.99 4.95 8.79
CA GLU A 57 3.98 5.21 9.85
C GLU A 57 4.87 6.40 9.49
N GLY A 58 5.47 6.38 8.30
CA GLY A 58 6.36 7.43 7.83
C GLY A 58 5.67 8.80 7.81
N LEU A 59 4.40 8.87 7.40
CA LEU A 59 3.64 10.13 7.41
C LEU A 59 3.36 10.64 8.82
N ILE A 60 3.06 9.76 9.76
CA ILE A 60 2.84 10.10 11.18
C ILE A 60 4.14 10.63 11.79
N VAL A 61 5.26 9.93 11.58
CA VAL A 61 6.58 10.35 12.07
C VAL A 61 6.94 11.73 11.53
N VAL A 62 6.76 11.98 10.23
CA VAL A 62 7.03 13.31 9.66
C VAL A 62 6.14 14.38 10.28
N ARG A 63 4.84 14.11 10.50
CA ARG A 63 3.93 15.06 11.16
C ARG A 63 4.39 15.42 12.57
N ILE A 64 4.90 14.45 13.34
CA ILE A 64 5.45 14.70 14.68
C ILE A 64 6.63 15.66 14.59
N PHE A 65 7.57 15.42 13.65
CA PHE A 65 8.69 16.33 13.43
C PHE A 65 8.26 17.73 13.02
N GLU A 66 7.20 17.86 12.21
CA GLU A 66 6.64 19.17 11.85
C GLU A 66 6.04 19.90 13.06
N LEU A 67 5.27 19.20 13.90
CA LEU A 67 4.74 19.77 15.15
C LEU A 67 5.88 20.18 16.10
N SER A 68 6.91 19.36 16.24
CA SER A 68 8.09 19.70 17.04
C SER A 68 8.78 20.97 16.50
N LYS A 69 8.90 21.12 15.18
CA LYS A 69 9.46 22.34 14.56
C LYS A 69 8.58 23.56 14.80
N MET A 70 7.26 23.42 14.73
CA MET A 70 6.32 24.52 15.02
C MET A 70 6.45 25.01 16.47
N ASN A 71 6.67 24.10 17.41
CA ASN A 71 6.75 24.39 18.84
C ASN A 71 8.13 24.91 19.30
N ARG A 72 9.15 24.98 18.43
CA ARG A 72 10.46 25.56 18.79
C ARG A 72 10.40 27.09 18.84
N SER A 73 11.05 27.67 19.86
CA SER A 73 11.32 29.10 19.96
C SER A 73 12.21 29.57 18.79
N GLN A 74 12.15 30.86 18.45
CA GLN A 74 12.85 31.49 17.29
C GLN A 74 12.36 31.12 15.88
N THR A 75 11.25 30.37 15.75
CA THR A 75 10.62 30.15 14.43
C THR A 75 9.89 31.42 13.97
N GLY A 76 10.43 32.12 12.97
CA GLY A 76 9.80 33.34 12.40
C GLY A 76 8.39 33.10 11.85
N TYR A 77 7.54 34.14 11.83
CA TYR A 77 6.12 34.04 11.45
C TYR A 77 5.90 33.40 10.07
N ALA A 78 6.71 33.76 9.07
CA ALA A 78 6.63 33.17 7.74
C ALA A 78 6.84 31.65 7.76
N LEU A 79 7.85 31.17 8.49
CA LEU A 79 8.13 29.74 8.62
C LEU A 79 7.00 29.01 9.37
N ARG A 80 6.43 29.60 10.43
CA ARG A 80 5.25 29.02 11.11
C ARG A 80 4.06 28.85 10.16
N LYS A 81 3.81 29.84 9.29
CA LYS A 81 2.74 29.77 8.28
C LYS A 81 2.98 28.62 7.28
N HIS A 82 4.23 28.41 6.86
CA HIS A 82 4.58 27.28 6.00
C HIS A 82 4.38 25.93 6.69
N ILE A 83 4.81 25.80 7.95
CA ILE A 83 4.61 24.56 8.72
C ILE A 83 3.11 24.29 8.93
N GLY A 84 2.31 25.32 9.22
CA GLY A 84 0.85 25.17 9.36
C GLY A 84 0.19 24.64 8.08
N LYS A 85 0.56 25.17 6.91
CA LYS A 85 0.07 24.65 5.62
C LYS A 85 0.54 23.21 5.38
N ALA A 86 1.79 22.89 5.71
CA ALA A 86 2.33 21.54 5.58
C ALA A 86 1.57 20.54 6.48
N LEU A 87 1.27 20.91 7.72
CA LEU A 87 0.50 20.10 8.66
C LEU A 87 -0.93 19.84 8.15
N GLN A 88 -1.59 20.86 7.58
CA GLN A 88 -2.93 20.70 7.01
C GLN A 88 -2.92 19.73 5.82
N ALA A 89 -1.99 19.92 4.89
CA ALA A 89 -1.83 19.02 3.74
C ALA A 89 -1.53 17.59 4.20
N ARG A 90 -0.62 17.44 5.17
CA ARG A 90 -0.22 16.13 5.70
C ARG A 90 -1.36 15.43 6.43
N SER A 91 -2.23 16.17 7.12
CA SER A 91 -3.43 15.59 7.75
C SER A 91 -4.37 14.96 6.71
N ALA A 92 -4.52 15.56 5.52
CA ALA A 92 -5.29 14.97 4.44
C ALA A 92 -4.60 13.71 3.88
N THR A 93 -3.28 13.77 3.67
CA THR A 93 -2.50 12.60 3.20
C THR A 93 -2.57 11.43 4.17
N ILE A 94 -2.46 11.67 5.48
CA ILE A 94 -2.57 10.63 6.51
C ILE A 94 -3.96 9.98 6.48
N ARG A 95 -5.04 10.75 6.24
CA ARG A 95 -6.39 10.17 6.14
C ARG A 95 -6.50 9.19 4.98
N THR A 96 -5.99 9.56 3.80
CA THR A 96 -5.97 8.67 2.65
C THR A 96 -5.06 7.46 2.88
N ALA A 97 -3.91 7.64 3.54
CA ALA A 97 -3.03 6.52 3.89
C ALA A 97 -3.69 5.55 4.89
N LEU A 98 -4.44 6.07 5.86
CA LEU A 98 -5.21 5.29 6.82
C LEU A 98 -6.31 4.46 6.14
N GLU A 99 -7.04 5.06 5.20
CA GLU A 99 -8.05 4.34 4.40
C GLU A 99 -7.42 3.19 3.61
N ARG A 100 -6.27 3.43 2.97
CA ARG A 100 -5.52 2.40 2.23
C ARG A 100 -5.02 1.28 3.14
N TYR A 101 -4.46 1.63 4.29
CA TYR A 101 -4.06 0.66 5.31
C TYR A 101 -5.24 -0.20 5.75
N ASN A 102 -6.36 0.41 6.13
CA ASN A 102 -7.55 -0.30 6.59
C ASN A 102 -8.16 -1.20 5.50
N ALA A 103 -8.13 -0.76 4.24
CA ALA A 103 -8.57 -1.57 3.11
C ALA A 103 -7.66 -2.81 2.92
N ALA A 104 -6.34 -2.62 2.95
CA ALA A 104 -5.38 -3.72 2.84
C ALA A 104 -5.49 -4.69 4.02
N ALA A 105 -5.68 -4.18 5.24
CA ALA A 105 -5.86 -4.99 6.45
C ALA A 105 -7.08 -5.91 6.35
N LYS A 106 -8.20 -5.40 5.82
CA LYS A 106 -9.44 -6.17 5.60
C LYS A 106 -9.34 -7.19 4.47
N ALA A 107 -8.48 -6.95 3.48
CA ALA A 107 -8.29 -7.83 2.33
C ALA A 107 -7.47 -9.09 2.65
N LEU A 108 -6.77 -9.11 3.79
CA LEU A 108 -6.03 -10.28 4.24
C LEU A 108 -6.95 -11.39 4.78
N SER A 109 -6.42 -12.62 4.79
CA SER A 109 -7.06 -13.79 5.37
C SER A 109 -6.08 -14.47 6.33
N PRO A 110 -6.29 -14.37 7.66
CA PRO A 110 -7.37 -13.65 8.33
C PRO A 110 -7.25 -12.12 8.21
N PRO A 111 -8.35 -11.35 8.33
CA PRO A 111 -8.32 -9.90 8.38
C PRO A 111 -7.49 -9.38 9.56
N ARG A 112 -6.78 -8.28 9.37
CA ARG A 112 -5.99 -7.61 10.41
C ARG A 112 -6.74 -6.45 11.06
N GLN A 113 -6.23 -6.02 12.22
CA GLN A 113 -6.75 -4.87 12.96
C GLN A 113 -6.72 -3.59 12.10
N THR A 114 -7.84 -2.89 12.07
CA THR A 114 -7.94 -1.55 11.48
C THR A 114 -7.71 -0.48 12.52
N LEU A 115 -7.29 0.70 12.08
CA LEU A 115 -7.06 1.85 12.94
C LEU A 115 -8.12 2.92 12.70
N GLU A 116 -8.51 3.60 13.77
CA GLU A 116 -9.32 4.80 13.72
C GLU A 116 -8.46 6.07 13.60
N TRP A 117 -9.06 7.12 13.04
CA TRP A 117 -8.39 8.42 12.92
C TRP A 117 -7.91 8.96 14.28
N LYS A 118 -8.68 8.74 15.35
CA LYS A 118 -8.34 9.19 16.70
C LYS A 118 -7.04 8.55 17.20
N GLU A 119 -6.84 7.26 16.94
CA GLU A 119 -5.63 6.52 17.35
C GLU A 119 -4.38 7.04 16.62
N VAL A 120 -4.54 7.39 15.34
CA VAL A 120 -3.49 7.97 14.50
C VAL A 120 -3.11 9.39 14.93
N VAL A 121 -4.09 10.25 15.25
CA VAL A 121 -3.83 11.64 15.65
C VAL A 121 -3.27 11.76 17.06
N ASN A 122 -3.74 10.92 17.98
CA ASN A 122 -3.28 10.92 19.36
C ASN A 122 -1.95 10.20 19.55
N TYR A 123 -1.40 9.62 18.48
CA TYR A 123 -0.14 8.89 18.50
C TYR A 123 -0.14 7.70 19.47
N THR A 124 -1.31 7.26 19.94
CA THR A 124 -1.47 6.17 20.91
C THR A 124 -1.03 4.84 20.33
N PHE A 125 -0.96 4.76 19.01
CA PHE A 125 -0.64 3.54 18.27
C PHE A 125 0.85 3.45 17.83
N LEU A 126 1.67 4.48 18.08
CA LEU A 126 3.04 4.52 17.55
C LEU A 126 3.93 3.36 18.03
N SER A 127 3.80 2.95 19.29
CA SER A 127 4.55 1.81 19.84
C SER A 127 4.12 0.46 19.26
N GLU A 128 2.94 0.40 18.64
CA GLU A 128 2.30 -0.84 18.17
C GLU A 128 2.56 -1.11 16.68
N PHE A 129 3.21 -0.20 15.94
CA PHE A 129 3.55 -0.44 14.53
C PHE A 129 4.45 -1.67 14.33
N ASN A 130 5.41 -1.92 15.23
CA ASN A 130 6.21 -3.14 15.19
C ASN A 130 5.36 -4.40 15.39
N LEU A 131 4.37 -4.35 16.28
CA LEU A 131 3.46 -5.47 16.54
C LEU A 131 2.60 -5.81 15.31
N LEU A 132 2.17 -4.81 14.55
CA LEU A 132 1.41 -5.01 13.31
C LEU A 132 2.23 -5.58 12.16
N ARG A 133 3.55 -5.46 12.22
CA ARG A 133 4.45 -5.92 11.16
C ARG A 133 4.77 -7.41 11.28
N ASP A 134 4.82 -7.92 12.51
CA ASP A 134 5.25 -9.28 12.86
C ASP A 134 4.09 -10.28 13.09
N THR A 135 2.87 -9.78 13.29
CA THR A 135 1.63 -10.56 13.11
C THR A 135 1.24 -10.59 11.64
#